data_AF-A0A2P6VDS8-F1
#
_entry.id   AF-A0A2P6VDS8-F1
#
_cell.length_a   1.000
_cell.length_b   1.000
_cell.length_c   1.000
_cell.angle_alpha   90.00
_cell.angle_beta   90.00
_cell.angle_gamma   90.00
#
_symmetry.space_group_name_H-M   'P 1'
#
loop_
_entity.id
_entity.type
_entity.pdbx_description
1 polymer ?
#
loop_
_entity_poly.entity_id
_entity_poly.type
_entity_poly.pdbx_seq_one_letter_code
_entity_poly.pdbx_strand_id
1 'polypeptide(L)'
;MKLACIVHDQVNLVLLPLLGALTVAGLTGHAAPELVTHVFLAYVLADLVWVAAQPEAVPSLPGFILLHHTVTAALLVIPLRFGGRFHTYTCLDGLVELNTFFLIARRQWRGLRQPLSIAYWVTFVPLRLVLYPALVPVFLAEMRAESASWLETLVCVGSQVILTAFNVLMLVLSVLNWRKRHAKPQDGKQQAEGEAAKGPTAAKLLHAGVGVAAAGVGGVQRATVTLRARTA
;
A
#
# COMPACT_ATOMS: atom_id res chain seq x y z
N MET A 1 8.76 1.92 -9.58
CA MET A 1 8.72 2.53 -8.22
C MET A 1 10.10 3.06 -7.92
N LYS A 2 10.21 4.20 -7.24
CA LYS A 2 11.51 4.74 -6.81
C LYS A 2 12.14 3.80 -5.78
N LEU A 3 13.48 3.71 -5.73
CA LEU A 3 14.20 2.87 -4.76
C LEU A 3 13.79 3.18 -3.32
N ALA A 4 13.71 4.47 -2.98
CA ALA A 4 13.17 5.00 -1.73
C ALA A 4 11.89 4.30 -1.26
N CYS A 5 10.90 4.20 -2.16
CA CYS A 5 9.60 3.60 -1.91
C CYS A 5 9.68 2.08 -1.75
N ILE A 6 10.58 1.42 -2.47
CA ILE A 6 10.79 -0.03 -2.32
C ILE A 6 11.36 -0.35 -0.94
N VAL A 7 12.38 0.38 -0.50
CA VAL A 7 13.02 0.17 0.80
C VAL A 7 12.03 0.42 1.94
N HIS A 8 11.30 1.53 1.87
CA HIS A 8 10.26 1.86 2.84
C HIS A 8 9.15 0.79 2.91
N ASP A 9 8.65 0.35 1.75
CA ASP A 9 7.66 -0.72 1.68
C ASP A 9 8.21 -2.03 2.28
N GLN A 10 9.47 -2.40 2.02
CA GLN A 10 10.09 -3.62 2.55
C GLN A 10 10.21 -3.62 4.07
N VAL A 11 10.59 -2.48 4.66
CA VAL A 11 10.65 -2.33 6.12
C VAL A 11 9.24 -2.48 6.71
N ASN A 12 8.25 -1.82 6.11
CA ASN A 12 6.87 -1.91 6.57
C ASN A 12 6.23 -3.29 6.37
N LEU A 13 6.67 -4.07 5.38
CA LEU A 13 6.26 -5.46 5.23
C LEU A 13 6.71 -6.36 6.38
N VAL A 14 7.72 -5.96 7.14
CA VAL A 14 8.16 -6.65 8.35
C VAL A 14 7.50 -6.05 9.59
N LEU A 15 7.50 -4.72 9.72
CA LEU A 15 7.01 -4.05 10.93
C LEU A 15 5.49 -4.12 11.08
N LEU A 16 4.72 -3.93 10.01
CA LEU A 16 3.26 -3.89 10.11
C LEU A 16 2.63 -5.22 10.57
N PRO A 17 3.08 -6.41 10.11
CA PRO A 17 2.61 -7.67 10.68
C PRO A 17 2.93 -7.82 12.17
N LEU A 18 4.10 -7.37 12.61
CA LEU A 18 4.49 -7.41 14.02
C LEU A 18 3.61 -6.49 14.87
N LEU A 19 3.36 -5.27 14.39
CA LEU A 19 2.44 -4.31 15.03
C LEU A 19 1.00 -4.85 15.06
N GLY A 20 0.53 -5.42 13.95
CA GLY A 20 -0.79 -6.04 13.88
C GLY A 20 -0.93 -7.24 14.82
N ALA A 21 0.09 -8.10 14.93
CA ALA A 21 0.11 -9.20 15.88
C ALA A 21 0.13 -8.70 17.33
N LEU A 22 0.95 -7.69 17.63
CA LEU A 22 1.03 -7.06 18.95
C LEU A 22 -0.30 -6.41 19.35
N THR A 23 -0.99 -5.80 18.39
CA THR A 23 -2.32 -5.20 18.54
C THR A 23 -3.37 -6.26 18.90
N VAL A 24 -3.39 -7.37 18.16
CA VAL A 24 -4.28 -8.51 18.46
C VAL A 24 -3.95 -9.12 19.83
N ALA A 25 -2.66 -9.28 20.15
CA ALA A 25 -2.23 -9.76 21.47
C ALA A 25 -2.68 -8.81 22.60
N GLY A 26 -2.64 -7.49 22.37
CA GLY A 26 -3.18 -6.49 23.30
C GLY A 26 -4.67 -6.64 23.54
N LEU A 27 -5.45 -6.87 22.48
CA LEU A 27 -6.91 -7.07 22.58
C LEU A 27 -7.29 -8.39 23.26
N THR A 28 -6.49 -9.44 23.09
CA THR A 28 -6.75 -10.77 23.66
C THR A 28 -6.11 -10.98 25.02
N GLY A 29 -5.48 -9.96 25.60
CA GLY A 29 -4.83 -10.02 26.91
C GLY A 29 -3.49 -10.79 26.94
N HIS A 30 -2.92 -11.10 25.78
CA HIS A 30 -1.60 -11.76 25.65
C HIS A 30 -0.43 -10.76 25.68
N ALA A 31 -0.71 -9.48 25.51
CA ALA A 31 0.25 -8.38 25.68
C ALA A 31 -0.41 -7.23 26.46
N ALA A 32 0.38 -6.46 27.21
CA ALA A 32 -0.12 -5.26 27.87
C ALA A 32 -0.51 -4.22 26.82
N PRO A 33 -1.75 -3.70 26.78
CA PRO A 33 -2.16 -2.66 25.84
C PRO A 33 -1.27 -1.41 25.89
N GLU A 34 -0.76 -1.08 27.07
CA GLU A 34 0.19 0.02 27.26
C GLU A 34 1.47 -0.15 26.44
N LEU A 35 2.03 -1.37 26.39
CA LEU A 35 3.18 -1.68 25.55
C LEU A 35 2.85 -1.45 24.07
N VAL A 36 1.65 -1.84 23.64
CA VAL A 36 1.16 -1.59 22.28
C VAL A 36 1.19 -0.09 21.98
N THR A 37 0.65 0.75 22.87
CA THR A 37 0.66 2.22 22.69
C THR A 37 2.07 2.78 22.52
N HIS A 38 3.02 2.39 23.37
CA HIS A 38 4.39 2.89 23.29
C HIS A 38 5.09 2.47 22.00
N VAL A 39 4.96 1.20 21.62
CA VAL A 39 5.57 0.66 20.40
C VAL A 39 4.95 1.32 19.16
N PHE A 40 3.62 1.49 19.15
CA PHE A 40 2.91 2.10 18.02
C PHE A 40 3.28 3.59 17.87
N LEU A 41 3.36 4.34 18.97
CA LEU A 41 3.79 5.74 18.95
C LEU A 41 5.23 5.86 18.43
N ALA A 42 6.14 5.02 18.92
CA ALA A 42 7.53 5.01 18.45
C ALA A 42 7.62 4.73 16.94
N TYR A 43 6.86 3.77 16.45
CA TYR A 43 6.77 3.46 15.02
C TYR A 43 6.23 4.64 14.20
N VAL A 44 5.11 5.25 14.61
CA VAL A 44 4.50 6.39 13.89
C VAL A 44 5.45 7.58 13.84
N LEU A 45 6.15 7.89 14.94
CA LEU A 45 7.13 8.97 14.99
C LEU A 45 8.34 8.69 14.09
N ALA A 46 8.85 7.45 14.09
CA ALA A 46 9.94 7.06 13.21
C ALA A 46 9.55 7.16 11.72
N ASP A 47 8.34 6.70 11.37
CA ASP A 47 7.85 6.78 9.99
C ASP A 47 7.55 8.23 9.57
N LEU A 48 7.05 9.06 10.49
CA LEU A 48 6.87 10.50 10.27
C LEU A 48 8.20 11.18 9.91
N VAL A 49 9.25 10.94 10.70
CA VAL A 49 10.60 11.49 10.43
C VAL A 49 11.14 10.95 9.10
N TRP A 50 10.96 9.66 8.82
CA TRP A 50 11.41 9.07 7.55
C TRP A 50 10.73 9.76 6.36
N VAL A 51 9.39 9.80 6.33
CA VAL A 51 8.64 10.39 5.20
C VAL A 51 8.92 11.89 5.06
N ALA A 52 9.18 12.60 6.17
CA ALA A 52 9.56 14.01 6.12
C ALA A 52 10.94 14.22 5.49
N ALA A 53 11.90 13.34 5.81
CA ALA A 53 13.25 13.38 5.25
C ALA A 53 13.32 12.87 3.80
N GLN A 54 12.46 11.92 3.42
CA GLN A 54 12.46 11.30 2.09
C GLN A 54 11.03 11.13 1.54
N PRO A 55 10.39 12.20 1.05
CA PRO A 55 9.01 12.16 0.55
C PRO A 55 8.77 11.15 -0.58
N GLU A 56 9.82 10.78 -1.33
CA GLU A 56 9.79 9.74 -2.37
C GLU A 56 9.56 8.32 -1.86
N ALA A 57 9.65 8.11 -0.54
CA ALA A 57 9.30 6.85 0.11
C ALA A 57 7.82 6.48 -0.10
N VAL A 58 6.96 7.49 -0.26
CA VAL A 58 5.52 7.29 -0.50
C VAL A 58 5.20 7.52 -1.99
N PRO A 59 4.43 6.62 -2.64
CA PRO A 59 4.19 6.71 -4.08
C PRO A 59 3.31 7.90 -4.50
N SER A 60 2.48 8.42 -3.58
CA SER A 60 1.57 9.54 -3.86
C SER A 60 1.18 10.26 -2.57
N LEU A 61 1.03 11.58 -2.65
CA LEU A 61 0.49 12.44 -1.58
C LEU A 61 1.27 12.34 -0.24
N PRO A 62 2.61 12.52 -0.21
CA PRO A 62 3.39 12.43 1.02
C PRO A 62 2.90 13.40 2.11
N GLY A 63 2.45 14.60 1.74
CA GLY A 63 1.89 15.57 2.69
C GLY A 63 0.65 15.07 3.45
N PHE A 64 -0.19 14.25 2.81
CA PHE A 64 -1.35 13.65 3.49
C PHE A 64 -0.92 12.56 4.49
N ILE A 65 0.15 11.81 4.17
CA ILE A 65 0.72 10.82 5.11
C ILE A 65 1.37 11.53 6.30
N LEU A 66 2.10 12.63 6.07
CA LEU A 66 2.68 13.43 7.16
C LEU A 66 1.59 13.98 8.10
N LEU A 67 0.50 14.53 7.54
CA LEU A 67 -0.64 14.98 8.32
C LEU A 67 -1.27 13.83 9.12
N HIS A 68 -1.49 12.68 8.47
CA HIS A 68 -2.02 11.50 9.12
C HIS A 68 -1.15 11.07 10.31
N HIS A 69 0.16 10.93 10.13
CA HIS A 69 1.07 10.54 11.21
C HIS A 69 1.15 11.55 12.33
N THR A 70 1.10 12.85 12.01
CA THR A 70 1.06 13.91 13.01
C THR A 70 -0.21 13.80 13.87
N VAL A 71 -1.37 13.59 13.23
CA VAL A 71 -2.67 13.43 13.90
C VAL A 71 -2.71 12.12 14.71
N THR A 72 -2.23 11.02 14.15
CA THR A 72 -2.13 9.73 14.84
C THR A 72 -1.23 9.83 16.06
N ALA A 73 -0.07 10.49 15.96
CA ALA A 73 0.81 10.73 17.10
C ALA A 73 0.13 11.57 18.18
N ALA A 74 -0.59 12.63 17.81
CA ALA A 74 -1.35 13.45 18.75
C ALA A 74 -2.45 12.64 19.46
N LEU A 75 -3.16 11.78 18.74
CA LEU A 75 -4.16 10.86 19.31
C LEU A 75 -3.51 9.87 20.29
N LEU A 76 -2.34 9.32 19.96
CA LEU A 76 -1.60 8.36 20.79
C LEU A 76 -1.01 8.97 22.06
N VAL A 77 -0.96 10.30 22.21
CA VAL A 77 -0.62 10.94 23.48
C VAL A 77 -1.76 10.80 24.51
N ILE A 78 -3.02 10.72 24.07
CA ILE A 78 -4.18 10.58 24.96
C ILE A 78 -4.10 9.32 25.84
N PRO A 79 -3.86 8.11 25.31
CA PRO A 79 -3.70 6.92 26.15
C PRO A 79 -2.52 7.01 27.11
N LEU A 80 -1.42 7.69 26.76
CA LEU A 80 -0.32 7.94 27.70
C LEU A 80 -0.71 8.88 28.84
N ARG A 81 -1.66 9.79 28.60
CA ARG A 81 -2.13 10.77 29.59
C ARG A 81 -3.15 10.18 30.56
N PHE A 82 -4.13 9.43 30.06
CA PHE A 82 -5.26 8.90 30.84
C PHE A 82 -5.07 7.45 31.28
N GLY A 83 -4.19 6.71 30.62
CA GLY A 83 -3.89 5.31 30.96
C GLY A 83 -5.09 4.37 30.81
N GLY A 84 -4.99 3.21 31.48
CA GLY A 84 -6.10 2.26 31.62
C GLY A 84 -6.72 1.84 30.29
N ARG A 85 -8.05 1.98 30.19
CA ARG A 85 -8.84 1.57 29.01
C ARG A 85 -8.46 2.29 27.72
N PHE A 86 -7.85 3.49 27.80
CA PHE A 86 -7.43 4.21 26.60
C PHE A 86 -6.35 3.47 25.81
N HIS A 87 -5.49 2.69 26.48
CA HIS A 87 -4.53 1.84 25.79
C HIS A 87 -5.21 0.75 24.94
N THR A 88 -6.35 0.22 25.39
CA THR A 88 -7.13 -0.75 24.61
C THR A 88 -7.67 -0.11 23.32
N TYR A 89 -7.99 1.17 23.34
CA TYR A 89 -8.38 1.89 22.12
C TYR A 89 -7.23 2.02 21.11
N THR A 90 -5.98 2.14 21.58
CA THR A 90 -4.83 2.03 20.67
C THR A 90 -4.81 0.68 19.96
N CYS A 91 -5.14 -0.41 20.67
CA CYS A 91 -5.22 -1.72 20.05
C CYS A 91 -6.42 -1.82 19.07
N LEU A 92 -7.55 -1.17 19.33
CA LEU A 92 -8.66 -1.18 18.37
C LEU A 92 -8.33 -0.39 17.09
N ASP A 93 -7.81 0.82 17.22
CA ASP A 93 -7.37 1.63 16.07
C ASP A 93 -6.23 0.92 15.30
N GLY A 94 -5.26 0.34 16.03
CA GLY A 94 -4.09 -0.33 15.48
C GLY A 94 -4.40 -1.53 14.58
N LEU A 95 -5.61 -2.11 14.66
CA LEU A 95 -6.04 -3.17 13.73
C LEU A 95 -5.97 -2.72 12.27
N VAL A 96 -6.08 -1.42 12.02
CA VAL A 96 -5.98 -0.83 10.68
C VAL A 96 -4.64 -1.15 9.99
N GLU A 97 -3.58 -1.44 10.76
CA GLU A 97 -2.27 -1.76 10.18
C GLU A 97 -2.24 -3.10 9.47
N LEU A 98 -3.13 -4.02 9.81
CA LEU A 98 -3.36 -5.23 9.01
C LEU A 98 -3.87 -4.87 7.61
N ASN A 99 -4.76 -3.87 7.51
CA ASN A 99 -5.20 -3.35 6.23
C ASN A 99 -4.09 -2.63 5.46
N THR A 100 -3.28 -1.80 6.16
CA THR A 100 -2.10 -1.14 5.58
C THR A 100 -1.11 -2.19 5.06
N PHE A 101 -0.85 -3.26 5.80
CA PHE A 101 0.00 -4.37 5.37
C PHE A 101 -0.47 -4.94 4.02
N PHE A 102 -1.75 -5.29 3.87
CA PHE A 102 -2.27 -5.81 2.59
C PHE A 102 -2.15 -4.79 1.45
N LEU A 103 -2.30 -3.50 1.75
CA LEU A 103 -2.11 -2.41 0.80
C LEU A 103 -0.66 -2.31 0.29
N ILE A 104 0.33 -2.53 1.15
CA ILE A 104 1.76 -2.53 0.80
C ILE A 104 2.13 -3.84 0.08
N ALA A 105 1.73 -4.97 0.66
CA ALA A 105 2.00 -6.31 0.14
C ALA A 105 1.57 -6.47 -1.32
N ARG A 106 0.36 -5.98 -1.68
CA ARG A 106 -0.14 -6.08 -3.07
C ARG A 106 0.66 -5.26 -4.08
N ARG A 107 1.46 -4.27 -3.64
CA ARG A 107 2.36 -3.50 -4.53
C ARG A 107 3.65 -4.26 -4.81
N GLN A 108 4.17 -4.93 -3.79
CA GLN A 108 5.46 -5.64 -3.85
C GLN A 108 5.31 -7.03 -4.51
N TRP A 109 4.25 -7.78 -4.18
CA TRP A 109 4.04 -9.13 -4.69
C TRP A 109 3.00 -9.19 -5.81
N ARG A 110 3.45 -8.97 -7.05
CA ARG A 110 2.58 -8.98 -8.24
C ARG A 110 1.84 -10.30 -8.45
N GLY A 111 2.46 -11.44 -8.13
CA GLY A 111 1.84 -12.77 -8.26
C GLY A 111 0.70 -13.02 -7.26
N LEU A 112 0.74 -12.37 -6.09
CA LEU A 112 -0.29 -12.49 -5.05
C LEU A 112 -1.25 -11.30 -5.05
N ARG A 113 -1.24 -10.47 -6.09
CA ARG A 113 -1.99 -9.22 -6.12
C ARG A 113 -3.49 -9.40 -5.94
N GLN A 114 -4.08 -10.43 -6.54
CA GLN A 114 -5.52 -10.69 -6.44
C GLN A 114 -5.94 -11.07 -5.01
N PRO A 115 -5.37 -12.11 -4.37
CA PRO A 115 -5.75 -12.44 -2.99
C PRO A 115 -5.45 -11.30 -2.01
N LEU A 116 -4.32 -10.60 -2.16
CA LEU A 116 -3.99 -9.44 -1.31
C LEU A 116 -4.94 -8.25 -1.54
N SER A 117 -5.46 -8.08 -2.76
CA SER A 117 -6.48 -7.07 -3.04
C SER A 117 -7.83 -7.41 -2.42
N ILE A 118 -8.20 -8.70 -2.37
CA ILE A 118 -9.40 -9.17 -1.67
C ILE A 118 -9.23 -8.93 -0.17
N ALA A 119 -8.12 -9.39 0.42
CA ALA A 119 -7.81 -9.19 1.83
C ALA A 119 -7.80 -7.71 2.23
N TYR A 120 -7.22 -6.86 1.38
CA TYR A 120 -7.30 -5.40 1.55
C TYR A 120 -8.75 -4.92 1.63
N TRP A 121 -9.64 -5.26 0.70
CA TRP A 121 -11.01 -4.74 0.74
C TRP A 121 -11.85 -5.33 1.87
N VAL A 122 -11.66 -6.62 2.16
CA VAL A 122 -12.32 -7.32 3.28
C VAL A 122 -11.96 -6.67 4.62
N THR A 123 -10.73 -6.18 4.78
CA THR A 123 -10.31 -5.47 6.00
C THR A 123 -10.59 -3.97 5.95
N PHE A 124 -10.55 -3.34 4.77
CA PHE A 124 -10.74 -1.90 4.61
C PHE A 124 -12.11 -1.46 5.12
N VAL A 125 -13.19 -2.14 4.69
CA VAL A 125 -14.55 -1.75 5.04
C VAL A 125 -14.82 -1.84 6.55
N PRO A 126 -14.67 -2.99 7.22
CA PRO A 126 -14.97 -3.09 8.65
C PRO A 126 -14.07 -2.21 9.51
N LEU A 127 -12.77 -2.14 9.20
CA LEU A 127 -11.84 -1.37 10.04
C LEU A 127 -11.98 0.13 9.78
N ARG A 128 -11.86 0.57 8.52
CA ARG A 128 -11.76 2.01 8.21
C ARG A 128 -13.11 2.71 8.07
N LEU A 129 -14.16 2.00 7.62
CA LEU A 129 -15.48 2.59 7.36
C LEU A 129 -16.53 2.27 8.42
N VAL A 130 -16.29 1.29 9.30
CA VAL A 130 -17.23 0.95 10.39
C VAL A 130 -16.60 1.25 11.73
N LEU A 131 -15.46 0.63 12.06
CA LEU A 131 -14.81 0.78 13.36
C LEU A 131 -14.36 2.23 13.63
N TYR A 132 -13.62 2.86 12.71
CA TYR A 132 -13.12 4.23 12.92
C TYR A 132 -14.23 5.26 13.18
N PRO A 133 -15.30 5.35 12.37
CA PRO A 133 -16.45 6.21 12.69
C PRO A 133 -17.15 5.84 14.00
N ALA A 134 -17.25 4.55 14.33
CA ALA A 134 -17.86 4.10 15.59
C ALA A 134 -17.04 4.49 16.82
N LEU A 135 -15.73 4.62 16.69
CA LEU A 135 -14.85 5.07 17.77
C LEU A 135 -15.01 6.56 18.11
N VAL A 136 -15.52 7.39 17.19
CA VAL A 136 -15.74 8.82 17.45
C VAL A 136 -16.71 9.07 18.63
N PRO A 137 -17.95 8.55 18.63
CA PRO A 137 -18.86 8.71 19.77
C PRO A 137 -18.36 7.99 21.03
N VAL A 138 -17.62 6.89 20.88
CA VAL A 138 -16.97 6.20 22.01
C VAL A 138 -15.97 7.15 22.67
N PHE A 139 -15.00 7.69 21.93
CA PHE A 139 -14.03 8.63 22.49
C PHE A 139 -14.69 9.86 23.09
N LEU A 140 -15.76 10.38 22.51
CA LEU A 140 -16.49 11.50 23.10
C LEU A 140 -17.11 11.12 24.46
N ALA A 141 -17.71 9.93 24.59
CA ALA A 141 -18.28 9.45 25.84
C ALA A 141 -17.19 9.20 26.89
N GLU A 142 -16.07 8.62 26.48
CA GLU A 142 -14.90 8.33 27.30
C GLU A 142 -14.26 9.60 27.85
N MET A 143 -14.00 10.60 27.00
CA MET A 143 -13.43 11.89 27.41
C MET A 143 -14.35 12.65 28.37
N ARG A 144 -15.68 12.54 28.20
CA ARG A 144 -16.65 13.10 29.15
C ARG A 144 -16.63 12.37 30.49
N ALA A 145 -16.53 11.03 30.47
CA ALA A 145 -16.47 10.23 31.68
C ALA A 145 -15.20 10.52 32.51
N GLU A 146 -14.06 10.77 31.84
CA GLU A 146 -12.82 11.21 32.49
C GLU A 146 -12.82 12.69 32.91
N SER A 147 -13.90 13.44 32.64
CA SER A 147 -13.96 14.89 32.87
C SER A 147 -12.79 15.65 32.22
N ALA A 148 -12.34 15.18 31.05
CA ALA A 148 -11.19 15.74 30.34
C ALA A 148 -11.44 17.19 29.93
N SER A 149 -10.37 17.97 29.82
CA SER A 149 -10.47 19.35 29.36
C SER A 149 -11.01 19.42 27.92
N TRP A 150 -11.52 20.58 27.54
CA TRP A 150 -12.00 20.80 26.17
C TRP A 150 -10.88 20.61 25.13
N LEU A 151 -9.64 20.98 25.48
CA LEU A 151 -8.46 20.80 24.62
C LEU A 151 -8.13 19.32 24.42
N GLU A 152 -8.08 18.54 25.49
CA GLU A 152 -7.82 17.09 25.40
C GLU A 152 -8.92 16.39 24.62
N THR A 153 -10.19 16.78 24.86
CA THR A 153 -11.34 16.26 24.10
C THR A 153 -11.24 16.61 22.62
N LEU A 154 -10.85 17.84 22.29
CA LEU A 154 -10.65 18.28 20.91
C LEU A 154 -9.50 17.51 20.25
N VAL A 155 -8.38 17.30 20.95
CA VAL A 155 -7.26 16.51 20.43
C VAL A 155 -7.68 15.06 20.19
N CYS A 156 -8.35 14.42 21.14
CA CYS A 156 -8.79 13.02 21.03
C CYS A 156 -9.84 12.84 19.92
N VAL A 157 -11.01 13.48 20.09
CA VAL A 157 -12.15 13.30 19.19
C VAL A 157 -11.88 13.95 17.83
N GLY A 158 -11.26 15.13 17.80
CA GLY A 158 -10.89 15.81 16.57
C GLY A 158 -9.88 15.02 15.74
N SER A 159 -8.88 14.41 16.38
CA SER A 159 -7.95 13.52 15.66
C SER A 159 -8.69 12.33 15.07
N GLN A 160 -9.57 11.67 15.82
CA GLN A 160 -10.33 10.52 15.30
C GLN A 160 -11.27 10.90 14.13
N VAL A 161 -11.88 12.09 14.17
CA VAL A 161 -12.67 12.62 13.05
C VAL A 161 -11.79 12.85 11.82
N ILE A 162 -10.60 13.44 11.99
CA ILE A 162 -9.65 13.65 10.88
C ILE A 162 -9.19 12.31 10.29
N LEU A 163 -8.88 11.31 11.12
CA LEU A 163 -8.51 9.97 10.68
C LEU A 163 -9.66 9.28 9.92
N THR A 164 -10.89 9.48 10.36
CA THR A 164 -12.10 9.01 9.66
C THR A 164 -12.24 9.69 8.30
N ALA A 165 -12.06 11.01 8.21
CA ALA A 165 -12.09 11.74 6.96
C ALA A 165 -10.99 11.28 5.99
N PHE A 166 -9.79 10.99 6.51
CA PHE A 166 -8.68 10.41 5.75
C PHE A 166 -9.06 9.05 5.15
N ASN A 167 -9.73 8.19 5.91
CA ASN A 167 -10.22 6.89 5.44
C ASN A 167 -11.25 7.04 4.29
N VAL A 168 -12.17 8.01 4.39
CA VAL A 168 -13.13 8.32 3.32
C VAL A 168 -12.41 8.85 2.08
N LEU A 169 -11.43 9.73 2.25
CA LEU A 169 -10.63 10.24 1.13
C LEU A 169 -9.91 9.09 0.40
N MET A 170 -9.32 8.14 1.13
CA MET A 170 -8.68 6.96 0.55
C MET A 170 -9.65 6.09 -0.25
N LEU A 171 -10.91 5.95 0.22
CA LEU A 171 -11.97 5.28 -0.52
C LEU A 171 -12.29 6.02 -1.82
N VAL A 172 -12.53 7.33 -1.75
CA VAL A 172 -12.85 8.17 -2.92
C VAL A 172 -11.75 8.07 -3.97
N LEU A 173 -10.49 8.24 -3.57
CA LEU A 173 -9.35 8.12 -4.48
C LEU A 173 -9.24 6.73 -5.10
N SER A 174 -9.54 5.67 -4.34
CA SER A 174 -9.56 4.30 -4.84
C SER A 174 -10.64 4.09 -5.90
N VAL A 175 -11.85 4.60 -5.66
CA VAL A 175 -12.99 4.53 -6.61
C VAL A 175 -12.72 5.34 -7.87
N LEU A 176 -12.22 6.58 -7.74
CA LEU A 176 -11.89 7.43 -8.88
C LEU A 176 -10.81 6.77 -9.77
N ASN A 177 -9.78 6.19 -9.16
CA ASN A 177 -8.73 5.48 -9.89
C ASN A 177 -9.24 4.21 -10.57
N TRP A 178 -10.19 3.49 -9.95
CA TRP A 178 -10.85 2.35 -10.56
C TRP A 178 -11.68 2.77 -11.78
N ARG A 179 -12.51 3.81 -11.66
CA ARG A 179 -13.30 4.36 -12.78
C ARG A 179 -12.41 4.79 -13.95
N LYS A 180 -11.32 5.49 -13.70
CA LYS A 180 -10.36 5.92 -14.74
C LYS A 180 -9.75 4.75 -15.52
N ARG A 181 -9.54 3.59 -14.87
CA ARG A 181 -9.00 2.38 -15.54
C ARG A 181 -10.03 1.69 -16.43
N HIS A 182 -11.30 1.71 -16.05
CA HIS A 182 -12.39 1.10 -16.82
C HIS A 182 -13.01 2.05 -17.87
N ALA A 183 -12.77 3.36 -17.75
CA ALA A 183 -13.26 4.35 -18.70
C ALA A 183 -12.40 4.49 -19.97
N LYS A 184 -11.19 3.93 -20.04
CA LYS A 184 -10.40 3.91 -21.29
C LYS A 184 -10.97 2.84 -22.23
N PRO A 185 -11.62 3.20 -23.35
CA PRO A 185 -12.04 2.23 -24.35
C PRO A 185 -10.80 1.63 -25.03
N GLN A 186 -10.94 0.40 -25.54
CA GLN A 186 -9.93 -0.31 -26.33
C GLN A 186 -9.74 0.32 -27.72
N ASP A 187 -9.47 1.63 -27.83
CA ASP A 187 -9.26 2.29 -29.14
C ASP A 187 -8.00 1.75 -29.86
N GLY A 188 -7.11 1.05 -29.16
CA GLY A 188 -5.95 0.39 -29.76
C GLY A 188 -6.22 -0.96 -30.41
N LYS A 189 -7.37 -1.62 -30.18
CA LYS A 189 -7.68 -2.90 -30.84
C LYS A 189 -8.32 -2.72 -32.22
N GLN A 190 -9.04 -1.62 -32.45
CA GLN A 190 -9.63 -1.34 -33.77
C GLN A 190 -8.60 -0.88 -34.82
N GLN A 191 -7.48 -0.28 -34.41
CA GLN A 191 -6.40 0.06 -35.35
C GLN A 191 -5.59 -1.17 -35.80
N ALA A 192 -5.40 -2.18 -34.96
CA ALA A 192 -4.70 -3.41 -35.34
C ALA A 192 -5.54 -4.31 -36.26
N GLU A 193 -6.87 -4.37 -36.07
CA GLU A 193 -7.77 -5.13 -36.95
C GLU A 193 -8.05 -4.40 -38.28
N GLY A 194 -8.02 -3.06 -38.29
CA GLY A 194 -8.14 -2.26 -39.52
C GLY A 194 -6.91 -2.31 -40.44
N GLU A 195 -5.71 -2.54 -39.91
CA GLU A 195 -4.49 -2.74 -40.70
C GLU A 195 -4.33 -4.18 -41.21
N ALA A 196 -4.77 -5.18 -40.45
CA ALA A 196 -4.75 -6.58 -40.88
C ALA A 196 -5.77 -6.90 -41.99
N ALA A 197 -6.83 -6.10 -42.13
CA ALA A 197 -7.81 -6.21 -43.22
C ALA A 197 -7.34 -5.58 -44.55
N LYS A 198 -6.23 -4.83 -44.56
CA LYS A 198 -5.56 -4.41 -45.80
C LYS A 198 -4.58 -5.51 -46.21
N GLY A 199 -5.12 -6.52 -46.88
CA GLY A 199 -4.31 -7.56 -47.54
C GLY A 199 -3.23 -6.95 -48.43
N PRO A 200 -2.14 -7.69 -48.70
CA PRO A 200 -1.02 -7.20 -49.49
C PRO A 200 -1.52 -6.76 -50.86
N THR A 201 -1.48 -5.45 -51.12
CA THR A 201 -1.80 -4.89 -52.42
C THR A 201 -0.79 -5.44 -53.43
N ALA A 202 -1.28 -5.94 -54.56
CA ALA A 202 -0.56 -6.69 -55.61
C ALA A 202 0.64 -5.95 -56.27
N ALA A 203 1.07 -4.81 -55.75
CA ALA A 203 2.17 -3.99 -56.29
C ALA A 203 3.58 -4.44 -55.86
N LYS A 204 3.72 -5.45 -54.98
CA LYS A 204 5.04 -5.92 -54.47
C LYS A 204 5.52 -7.28 -55.01
N LEU A 205 4.85 -7.84 -56.01
CA LEU A 205 5.24 -9.14 -56.61
C LEU A 205 6.07 -9.02 -57.90
N LEU A 206 6.43 -7.81 -58.36
CA LEU A 206 7.13 -7.61 -59.64
C LEU A 206 8.66 -7.40 -59.54
N HIS A 207 9.28 -7.52 -58.37
CA HIS A 207 10.74 -7.33 -58.22
C HIS A 207 11.52 -8.50 -57.62
N ALA A 208 10.93 -9.70 -57.56
CA ALA A 208 11.66 -10.92 -57.18
C ALA A 208 11.80 -11.85 -58.39
N GLY A 209 12.70 -11.50 -59.30
CA GLY A 209 13.05 -12.32 -60.46
C GLY A 209 14.47 -12.04 -60.93
N VAL A 210 15.27 -13.11 -60.98
CA VAL A 210 16.59 -13.26 -61.62
C VAL A 210 17.82 -12.95 -60.75
N GLY A 211 18.36 -14.02 -60.15
CA GLY A 211 19.72 -14.10 -59.64
C GLY A 211 20.18 -15.56 -59.60
N VAL A 212 20.82 -15.99 -60.67
CA VAL A 212 21.25 -17.37 -60.98
C VAL A 212 22.43 -17.81 -60.09
N ALA A 213 22.46 -19.12 -59.85
CA ALA A 213 23.42 -19.90 -59.08
C ALA A 213 24.90 -19.76 -59.47
N ALA A 214 25.78 -19.90 -58.48
CA ALA A 214 27.12 -20.44 -58.66
C ALA A 214 27.52 -21.26 -57.40
N ALA A 215 27.96 -22.49 -57.65
CA ALA A 215 28.38 -23.50 -56.68
C ALA A 215 29.72 -23.17 -56.00
N GLY A 216 29.94 -23.70 -54.80
CA GLY A 216 31.26 -23.61 -54.14
C GLY A 216 31.33 -24.22 -52.73
N VAL A 217 31.46 -25.54 -52.67
CA VAL A 217 32.37 -26.34 -51.82
C VAL A 217 32.73 -25.84 -50.40
N GLY A 218 32.31 -26.64 -49.40
CA GLY A 218 33.18 -27.16 -48.32
C GLY A 218 33.42 -26.30 -47.08
N GLY A 219 33.14 -26.84 -45.88
CA GLY A 219 33.76 -26.31 -44.65
C GLY A 219 33.05 -26.59 -43.32
N VAL A 220 33.20 -27.82 -42.82
CA VAL A 220 33.47 -28.16 -41.39
C VAL A 220 32.62 -27.49 -40.28
N GLN A 221 31.76 -28.31 -39.69
CA GLN A 221 31.20 -28.10 -38.34
C GLN A 221 32.29 -28.09 -37.27
N ARG A 222 32.30 -27.06 -36.40
CA ARG A 222 32.87 -27.15 -35.05
C ARG A 222 31.91 -26.54 -34.03
N ALA A 223 31.25 -27.44 -33.29
CA ALA A 223 30.66 -27.12 -32.01
C ALA A 223 31.77 -26.74 -31.03
N THR A 224 31.67 -25.59 -30.38
CA THR A 224 32.50 -25.25 -29.22
C THR A 224 31.59 -25.07 -28.02
N VAL A 225 31.52 -26.13 -27.23
CA VAL A 225 31.04 -26.12 -25.85
C VAL A 225 32.15 -25.49 -25.01
N THR A 226 31.83 -24.45 -24.24
CA THR A 226 32.75 -23.95 -23.20
C THR A 226 32.02 -23.94 -21.85
N LEU A 227 32.32 -24.98 -21.07
CA LEU A 227 32.10 -25.07 -19.63
C LEU A 227 33.28 -24.39 -18.91
N ARG A 228 33.00 -23.53 -17.93
CA ARG A 228 33.87 -23.24 -16.76
C ARG A 228 32.94 -22.72 -15.65
N ALA A 229 32.54 -23.55 -14.68
CA ALA A 229 33.28 -24.02 -13.49
C ALA A 229 33.44 -22.93 -12.41
N ARG A 230 32.81 -23.21 -11.25
CA ARG A 230 32.92 -22.57 -9.93
C ARG A 230 34.37 -22.57 -9.43
N THR A 231 34.76 -21.53 -8.68
CA THR A 231 35.06 -21.52 -7.22
C THR A 231 36.02 -20.38 -6.88
N ALA A 232 35.58 -19.50 -5.97
CA ALA A 232 36.25 -19.12 -4.73
C ALA A 232 35.20 -18.38 -3.88
#